data_AF-A0A661CRK6-F1
#
_entry.id   AF-A0A661CRK6-F1
#
_cell.length_a   1.000
_cell.length_b   1.000
_cell.length_c   1.000
_cell.angle_alpha   90.00
_cell.angle_beta   90.00
_cell.angle_gamma   90.00
#
_symmetry.space_group_name_H-M   'P 1'
#
loop_
_entity.id
_entity.type
_entity.pdbx_description
1 polymer ?
#
loop_
_entity_poly.entity_id
_entity_poly.type
_entity_poly.pdbx_seq_one_letter_code
_entity_poly.pdbx_strand_id
1 'polypeptide(L)'
;MAEKLQMALNGYAKIELGKVDINLSRLKQISETLGVELAQLVGLNEKNVFNFIESFHNAFIFDSIHQQQSNSSATDQTTCKQ
;
A
#
# COMPACT_ATOMS: atom_id res chain seq x y z
N MET A 1 -0.35 7.01 -22.01
CA MET A 1 0.06 7.01 -20.58
C MET A 1 0.26 5.60 -20.04
N ALA A 2 -0.71 4.69 -20.22
CA ALA A 2 -0.59 3.28 -19.86
C ALA A 2 0.71 2.61 -20.36
N GLU A 3 1.09 2.84 -21.61
CA GLU A 3 2.33 2.32 -22.22
C GLU A 3 3.60 2.80 -21.48
N LYS A 4 3.69 4.10 -21.14
CA LYS A 4 4.83 4.68 -20.40
C LYS A 4 4.97 4.08 -19.00
N LEU A 5 3.86 3.66 -18.40
CA LEU A 5 3.82 3.04 -17.08
C LEU A 5 3.92 1.50 -17.12
N GLN A 6 4.10 0.92 -18.32
CA GLN A 6 4.07 -0.51 -18.59
C GLN A 6 2.81 -1.19 -18.01
N MET A 7 1.66 -0.55 -18.19
CA MET A 7 0.35 -1.03 -17.74
C MET A 7 -0.54 -1.37 -18.93
N ALA A 8 -1.41 -2.37 -18.76
CA ALA A 8 -2.51 -2.58 -19.68
C ALA A 8 -3.43 -1.35 -19.69
N LEU A 9 -3.93 -0.97 -20.87
CA LEU A 9 -4.80 0.20 -21.04
C LEU A 9 -6.02 0.16 -20.11
N ASN A 10 -6.66 -1.01 -19.98
CA ASN A 10 -7.78 -1.23 -19.07
C ASN A 10 -7.38 -1.06 -17.60
N GLY A 11 -6.17 -1.49 -17.21
CA GLY A 11 -5.66 -1.32 -15.87
C GLY A 11 -5.45 0.16 -15.52
N TYR A 12 -4.87 0.93 -16.43
CA TYR A 12 -4.69 2.36 -16.26
C TYR A 12 -6.03 3.12 -16.22
N ALA A 13 -6.96 2.80 -17.12
CA ALA A 13 -8.28 3.41 -17.15
C ALA A 13 -9.07 3.20 -15.84
N LYS A 14 -8.94 2.04 -15.21
CA LYS A 14 -9.57 1.79 -13.89
C LYS A 14 -9.01 2.68 -12.79
N ILE A 15 -7.72 3.03 -12.85
CA ILE A 15 -7.09 3.96 -11.89
C ILE A 15 -7.68 5.36 -12.08
N GLU A 16 -7.75 5.85 -13.31
CA GLU A 16 -8.32 7.18 -13.61
C GLU A 16 -9.79 7.28 -13.20
N LEU A 17 -10.54 6.18 -13.29
CA LEU A 17 -11.94 6.11 -12.87
C LEU A 17 -12.13 5.89 -11.36
N GLY A 18 -11.06 5.75 -10.57
CA GLY A 18 -11.13 5.44 -9.14
C GLY A 18 -11.77 4.08 -8.84
N LYS A 19 -11.70 3.13 -9.77
CA LYS A 19 -12.32 1.79 -9.65
C LYS A 19 -11.39 0.73 -9.03
N VAL A 20 -10.14 1.08 -8.78
CA VAL A 20 -9.14 0.21 -8.17
C VAL A 20 -8.30 0.99 -7.18
N ASP A 21 -7.98 0.36 -6.06
CA ASP A 21 -7.00 0.87 -5.12
C ASP A 21 -5.61 0.80 -5.73
N ILE A 22 -4.81 1.83 -5.48
CA ILE A 22 -3.47 1.99 -6.01
C ILE A 22 -2.48 2.22 -4.87
N ASN A 23 -1.35 1.51 -4.89
CA ASN A 23 -0.33 1.69 -3.86
C ASN A 23 0.51 2.96 -4.09
N LEU A 24 1.18 3.42 -3.02
CA LEU A 24 1.98 4.64 -3.05
C LEU A 24 3.14 4.57 -4.06
N SER A 25 3.79 3.40 -4.18
CA SER A 25 4.87 3.18 -5.15
C SER A 25 4.40 3.42 -6.59
N ARG A 26 3.18 3.00 -6.93
CA ARG A 26 2.60 3.22 -8.25
C ARG A 26 2.22 4.67 -8.47
N LEU A 27 1.68 5.35 -7.46
CA LEU A 27 1.41 6.80 -7.53
C LEU A 27 2.71 7.59 -7.78
N LYS A 28 3.83 7.21 -7.15
CA LYS A 28 5.14 7.80 -7.39
C LYS A 28 5.61 7.63 -8.84
N GLN A 29 5.43 6.44 -9.43
CA GLN A 29 5.76 6.22 -10.85
C GLN A 29 4.90 7.09 -11.77
N ILE A 30 3.62 7.28 -11.45
CA ILE A 30 2.72 8.15 -12.20
C ILE A 30 3.18 9.60 -12.10
N SER A 31 3.52 10.09 -10.89
CA SER A 31 3.99 11.47 -10.70
C SER A 31 5.29 11.74 -11.45
N GLU A 32 6.24 10.81 -11.42
CA GLU A 32 7.50 10.87 -12.18
C GLU A 32 7.26 10.92 -13.69
N THR A 33 6.33 10.09 -14.19
CA THR A 33 6.00 10.05 -15.62
C THR A 33 5.28 11.32 -16.09
N LEU A 34 4.51 11.96 -15.21
CA LEU A 34 3.81 13.22 -15.46
C LEU A 34 4.71 14.45 -15.24
N GLY A 35 5.85 14.30 -14.57
CA GLY A 35 6.74 15.42 -14.22
C GLY A 35 6.15 16.34 -13.15
N VAL A 36 5.27 15.82 -12.29
CA VAL A 36 4.66 16.57 -11.18
C VAL A 36 5.10 16.01 -9.85
N GLU A 37 5.01 16.81 -8.79
CA GLU A 37 5.25 16.31 -7.44
C GLU A 37 4.11 15.36 -7.01
N LEU A 38 4.46 14.33 -6.23
CA LEU A 38 3.47 13.38 -5.71
C LEU A 38 2.38 14.08 -4.89
N ALA A 39 2.74 15.10 -4.10
CA ALA A 39 1.78 15.91 -3.35
C ALA A 39 0.78 16.62 -4.26
N GLN A 40 1.23 17.14 -5.41
CA GLN A 40 0.35 17.75 -6.40
C GLN A 40 -0.56 16.72 -7.06
N LEU A 41 -0.06 15.50 -7.32
CA LEU A 41 -0.85 14.40 -7.89
C LEU A 41 -2.01 13.98 -6.99
N VAL A 42 -1.77 13.89 -5.67
CA VAL A 42 -2.83 13.54 -4.69
C VAL A 42 -3.61 14.74 -4.18
N GLY A 43 -3.33 15.93 -4.71
CA GLY A 43 -3.99 17.18 -4.30
C GLY A 43 -3.72 17.58 -2.86
N LEU A 44 -2.61 17.14 -2.25
CA LEU A 44 -2.24 17.47 -0.88
C LEU A 44 -2.07 18.99 -0.73
N ASN A 45 -2.84 19.57 0.17
CA ASN A 45 -2.79 20.97 0.58
C ASN A 45 -3.01 21.07 2.09
N GLU A 46 -2.71 22.23 2.66
CA GLU A 46 -2.79 22.51 4.10
C GLU A 46 -4.15 22.16 4.73
N LYS A 47 -5.24 22.18 3.93
CA LYS A 47 -6.60 21.92 4.39
C LYS A 47 -7.00 20.44 4.32
N ASN A 48 -6.29 19.60 3.56
CA ASN A 48 -6.65 18.19 3.36
C ASN A 48 -5.57 17.18 3.79
N VAL A 49 -4.43 17.65 4.31
CA VAL A 49 -3.35 16.79 4.86
C VAL A 49 -3.90 15.81 5.90
N PHE A 50 -4.76 16.26 6.82
CA PHE A 50 -5.33 15.42 7.87
C PHE A 50 -6.20 14.28 7.32
N ASN A 51 -6.99 14.55 6.28
CA ASN A 51 -7.88 13.56 5.65
C ASN A 51 -7.09 12.47 4.90
N PHE A 52 -5.92 12.85 4.36
CA PHE A 52 -4.99 11.90 3.75
C PHE A 52 -4.40 10.96 4.80
N ILE A 53 -3.94 11.48 5.95
CA ILE A 53 -3.31 10.67 7.02
C ILE A 53 -4.30 9.68 7.66
N GLU A 54 -5.55 10.08 7.91
CA GLU A 54 -6.58 9.19 8.47
C GLU A 54 -6.82 7.94 7.59
N SER A 55 -6.77 8.13 6.26
CA SER A 55 -6.90 7.03 5.29
C SER A 55 -5.73 6.02 5.39
N PHE A 56 -4.51 6.45 5.75
CA PHE A 56 -3.37 5.54 5.96
C PHE A 56 -3.34 4.90 7.36
N HIS A 57 -3.84 5.57 8.40
CA HIS A 57 -3.89 4.99 9.74
C HIS A 57 -4.80 3.75 9.79
N ASN A 58 -5.92 3.78 9.06
CA ASN A 58 -6.79 2.60 8.93
C ASN A 58 -6.10 1.43 8.22
N ALA A 59 -5.13 1.69 7.33
CA ALA A 59 -4.32 0.65 6.69
C ALA A 59 -3.20 0.10 7.59
N PHE A 60 -2.62 0.93 8.47
CA PHE A 60 -1.49 0.55 9.34
C PHE A 60 -1.91 -0.36 10.51
N ILE A 61 -3.13 -0.19 11.02
CA ILE A 61 -3.69 -1.04 12.10
C ILE A 61 -3.92 -2.48 11.61
N PHE A 62 -4.28 -2.68 10.33
CA PHE A 62 -4.56 -4.02 9.79
C PHE A 62 -3.30 -4.88 9.61
N ASP A 63 -2.17 -4.28 9.20
CA ASP A 63 -0.89 -4.98 9.00
C ASP A 63 -0.31 -5.50 10.33
N SER A 64 -0.53 -4.76 11.42
CA SER A 64 -0.01 -5.11 12.75
C SER A 64 -0.67 -6.37 13.36
N ILE A 65 -1.88 -6.76 12.91
CA ILE A 65 -2.62 -7.89 13.49
C ILE A 65 -2.19 -9.25 12.88
N HIS A 66 -1.61 -9.29 11.68
CA HIS A 66 -1.28 -10.54 11.01
C HIS A 66 0.08 -11.18 11.40
N GLN A 67 0.93 -10.50 12.18
CA GLN A 67 2.30 -10.96 12.46
C GLN A 67 2.49 -11.63 13.84
N GLN A 68 1.42 -12.03 14.52
CA GLN A 68 1.51 -12.69 15.86
C GLN A 68 1.19 -14.19 15.88
N GLN A 69 0.84 -14.84 14.77
CA GLN A 69 0.57 -16.30 14.73
C GLN A 69 1.61 -17.08 13.92
N SER A 70 2.89 -16.98 14.28
CA SER A 70 3.88 -17.99 13.87
C SER A 70 5.09 -17.93 14.78
N ASN A 71 4.94 -18.27 16.07
CA ASN A 71 6.07 -18.59 16.95
C ASN A 71 5.59 -19.31 18.23
N SER A 72 5.03 -20.51 18.08
CA SER A 72 4.91 -21.46 19.20
C SER A 72 4.61 -22.87 18.69
N SER A 73 5.65 -23.63 18.37
CA SER A 73 5.73 -25.10 18.58
C SER A 73 7.03 -25.64 18.01
N ALA A 74 8.09 -25.68 18.84
CA ALA A 74 9.17 -26.66 18.77
C ALA A 74 10.15 -26.43 19.93
N THR A 75 9.79 -26.92 21.12
CA THR A 75 10.80 -27.36 22.09
C THR A 75 10.42 -28.78 22.50
N ASP A 76 10.77 -29.72 21.63
CA ASP A 76 10.87 -31.12 21.99
C ASP A 76 12.20 -31.27 22.73
N GLN A 77 12.14 -31.44 24.05
CA GLN A 77 13.28 -31.73 24.91
C GLN A 77 12.97 -32.97 25.77
N THR A 78 13.44 -34.11 25.29
CA THR A 78 14.08 -35.23 26.02
C THR A 78 13.46 -35.79 27.32
N THR A 79 13.08 -37.07 27.24
CA THR A 79 13.41 -38.18 28.15
C THR A 79 12.94 -38.14 29.61
N CYS A 80 12.09 -39.10 29.99
CA CYS A 80 12.17 -39.81 31.28
C CYS A 80 11.63 -41.24 31.17
N LYS A 81 12.40 -42.19 31.71
CA LYS A 81 12.12 -43.64 31.72
C LYS A 81 11.13 -44.02 32.82
N GLN A 82 10.37 -45.11 32.58
CA GLN A 82 10.24 -46.25 33.50
C GLN A 82 9.71 -47.46 32.72
#